data_AF-A0A523QTK6-F1
#
_entry.id   AF-A0A523QTK6-F1
#
_cell.length_a   1.000
_cell.length_b   1.000
_cell.length_c   1.000
_cell.angle_alpha   90.00
_cell.angle_beta   90.00
_cell.angle_gamma   90.00
#
_symmetry.space_group_name_H-M   'P 1'
#
loop_
_entity.id
_entity.type
_entity.pdbx_description
1 polymer ?
#
loop_
_entity_poly.entity_id
_entity_poly.type
_entity_poly.pdbx_seq_one_letter_code
_entity_poly.pdbx_strand_id
1 'polypeptide(L)'
;MKQAELKGKVQTVLGLIEPSEMGITLPHEHLICDGTTWHYDSGEATERKWARHPVTIDTLWWIRYHPFQNYDDLQLLDEDVVVDEVMRYKALGGKSIVEVTVRGLYP
;
A
#
# COMPACT_ATOMS: atom_id res chain seq x y z
N MET A 1 4.44 9.84 -27.12
CA MET A 1 3.01 9.85 -27.50
C MET A 1 2.54 11.29 -27.59
N LYS A 2 1.69 11.63 -28.56
CA LYS A 2 1.16 12.99 -28.72
C LYS A 2 0.04 13.20 -27.69
N GLN A 3 -0.08 14.39 -27.09
CA GLN A 3 -1.13 14.67 -26.08
C GLN A 3 -2.56 14.33 -26.54
N ALA A 4 -2.85 14.47 -27.85
CA ALA A 4 -4.13 14.11 -28.43
C ALA A 4 -4.48 12.61 -28.28
N GLU A 5 -3.47 11.73 -28.20
CA GLU A 5 -3.63 10.28 -28.06
C GLU A 5 -3.99 9.87 -26.61
N LEU A 6 -3.76 10.76 -25.62
CA LEU A 6 -4.02 10.51 -24.20
C LEU A 6 -5.42 10.94 -23.76
N LYS A 7 -6.07 11.83 -24.51
CA LYS A 7 -7.35 12.43 -24.11
C LYS A 7 -8.44 11.36 -24.01
N GLY A 8 -9.09 11.27 -22.84
CA GLY A 8 -10.18 10.33 -22.60
C GLY A 8 -9.75 8.89 -22.40
N LYS A 9 -8.45 8.62 -22.22
CA LYS A 9 -7.89 7.30 -21.90
C LYS A 9 -7.42 7.25 -20.45
N VAL A 10 -7.22 6.03 -19.95
CA VAL A 10 -6.58 5.76 -18.67
C VAL A 10 -5.21 5.18 -18.95
N GLN A 11 -4.17 5.76 -18.36
CA GLN A 11 -2.80 5.25 -18.48
C GLN A 11 -2.55 4.24 -17.34
N THR A 12 -2.22 3.01 -17.72
CA THR A 12 -1.74 1.97 -16.79
C THR A 12 -0.23 1.79 -16.95
N VAL A 13 0.39 0.98 -16.08
CA VAL A 13 1.81 0.61 -16.20
C VAL A 13 2.12 -0.21 -17.45
N LEU A 14 1.11 -0.85 -18.07
CA LEU A 14 1.26 -1.65 -19.29
C LEU A 14 0.77 -0.93 -20.56
N GLY A 15 0.29 0.32 -20.44
CA GLY A 15 -0.21 1.10 -21.58
C GLY A 15 -1.58 1.73 -21.35
N LEU A 16 -2.13 2.32 -22.42
CA LEU A 16 -3.44 2.96 -22.39
C LEU A 16 -4.57 1.92 -22.45
N ILE A 17 -5.64 2.20 -21.72
CA ILE A 17 -6.92 1.49 -21.79
C ILE A 17 -8.08 2.50 -21.96
N GLU A 18 -9.24 2.02 -22.41
CA GLU A 18 -10.48 2.78 -22.35
C GLU A 18 -10.98 2.91 -20.91
N PRO A 19 -11.65 4.01 -20.53
CA PRO A 19 -12.25 4.14 -19.21
C PRO A 19 -13.25 3.02 -18.86
N SER A 20 -13.97 2.49 -19.85
CA SER A 20 -14.89 1.35 -19.67
C SER A 20 -14.17 0.05 -19.31
N GLU A 21 -12.87 -0.05 -19.57
CA GLU A 21 -12.07 -1.22 -19.22
C GLU A 21 -11.65 -1.25 -17.75
N MET A 22 -11.76 -0.13 -17.02
CA MET A 22 -11.33 -0.07 -15.61
C MET A 22 -12.08 -1.05 -14.70
N GLY A 23 -13.38 -1.26 -14.95
CA GLY A 23 -14.23 -2.13 -14.12
C GLY A 23 -14.30 -1.70 -12.65
N ILE A 24 -14.52 -2.65 -11.74
CA ILE A 24 -14.43 -2.40 -10.30
C ILE A 24 -13.00 -1.95 -10.00
N THR A 25 -12.86 -0.78 -9.38
CA THR A 25 -11.57 -0.12 -9.18
C THR A 25 -11.41 0.31 -7.72
N LEU A 26 -10.24 0.05 -7.14
CA LEU A 26 -9.78 0.72 -5.92
C LEU A 26 -8.98 1.97 -6.31
N PRO A 27 -9.48 3.19 -6.03
CA PRO A 27 -8.92 4.42 -6.58
C PRO A 27 -7.73 4.99 -5.78
N HIS A 28 -7.36 4.39 -4.65
CA HIS A 28 -6.28 4.86 -3.80
C HIS A 28 -5.75 3.70 -2.95
N GLU A 29 -4.67 3.07 -3.39
CA GLU A 29 -4.00 2.01 -2.64
C GLU A 29 -2.48 2.18 -2.68
N HIS A 30 -1.80 1.57 -1.70
CA HIS A 30 -0.35 1.42 -1.71
C HIS A 30 -0.04 -0.07 -1.81
N LEU A 31 0.62 -0.48 -2.90
CA LEU A 31 0.96 -1.90 -3.10
C LEU A 31 2.30 -2.25 -2.48
N ILE A 32 3.34 -1.46 -2.79
CA ILE A 32 4.66 -1.58 -2.19
C ILE A 32 5.08 -0.19 -1.71
N CYS A 33 5.28 -0.02 -0.41
CA CYS A 33 5.62 1.27 0.17
C CYS A 33 6.41 1.15 1.49
N ASP A 34 7.10 2.24 1.82
CA ASP A 34 7.74 2.45 3.12
C ASP A 34 7.17 3.72 3.76
N GLY A 35 6.30 3.52 4.75
CA GLY A 35 5.66 4.58 5.52
C GLY A 35 6.45 5.05 6.73
N THR A 36 7.72 4.65 6.88
CA THR A 36 8.50 4.94 8.10
C THR A 36 8.81 6.42 8.29
N THR A 37 8.62 7.24 7.25
CA THR A 37 8.66 8.72 7.35
C THR A 37 7.56 9.30 8.24
N TRP A 38 6.46 8.56 8.45
CA TRP A 38 5.39 8.91 9.38
C TRP A 38 5.63 8.45 10.81
N HIS A 39 6.74 7.73 11.06
CA HIS A 39 7.00 7.16 12.36
C HIS A 39 7.16 8.23 13.44
N TYR A 40 6.59 7.96 14.61
CA TYR A 40 6.85 8.73 15.82
C TYR A 40 7.09 7.81 17.01
N ASP A 41 8.02 8.18 17.89
CA ASP A 41 8.41 7.34 19.03
C ASP A 41 7.31 7.28 20.10
N SER A 42 7.23 6.12 20.76
CA SER A 42 6.53 6.02 22.05
C SER A 42 7.23 6.92 23.06
N GLY A 43 6.50 7.84 23.69
CA GLY A 43 7.03 8.67 24.78
C GLY A 43 7.48 7.84 26.00
N GLU A 44 7.07 6.57 26.09
CA GLU A 44 7.37 5.67 27.20
C GLU A 44 8.50 4.70 26.89
N ALA A 45 9.47 4.59 27.81
CA ALA A 45 10.64 3.73 27.64
C ALA A 45 10.31 2.23 27.57
N THR A 46 9.27 1.81 28.27
CA THR A 46 8.78 0.42 28.35
C THR A 46 8.16 -0.06 27.04
N GLU A 47 7.74 0.86 26.18
CA GLU A 47 7.03 0.57 24.94
C GLU A 47 7.94 0.57 23.71
N ARG A 48 9.11 1.19 23.78
CA ARG A 48 10.09 1.24 22.68
C ARG A 48 10.48 -0.14 22.11
N LYS A 49 10.37 -1.20 22.92
CA LYS A 49 10.62 -2.58 22.46
C LYS A 49 9.67 -3.01 21.33
N TRP A 50 8.47 -2.42 21.28
CA TRP A 50 7.46 -2.76 20.28
C TRP A 50 7.72 -2.09 18.94
N ALA A 51 8.50 -1.01 18.88
CA ALA A 51 8.71 -0.27 17.65
C ALA A 51 9.34 -1.11 16.54
N ARG A 52 10.19 -2.07 16.88
CA ARG A 52 10.86 -2.98 15.93
C ARG A 52 10.45 -4.44 16.11
N HIS A 53 9.41 -4.70 16.89
CA HIS A 53 8.92 -6.05 17.05
C HIS A 53 8.15 -6.46 15.79
N PRO A 54 8.31 -7.69 15.26
CA PRO A 54 7.53 -8.15 14.12
C PRO A 54 6.01 -8.06 14.34
N VAL A 55 5.26 -7.80 13.28
CA VAL A 55 3.81 -7.91 13.23
C VAL A 55 3.44 -9.37 13.35
N THR A 56 2.74 -9.70 14.43
CA THR A 56 2.27 -11.06 14.73
C THR A 56 0.92 -10.97 15.43
N ILE A 57 0.23 -12.10 15.57
CA ILE A 57 -1.03 -12.13 16.32
C ILE A 57 -0.85 -11.66 17.79
N ASP A 58 0.30 -11.94 18.39
CA ASP A 58 0.62 -11.57 19.78
C ASP A 58 0.93 -10.08 19.95
N THR A 59 1.27 -9.36 18.86
CA THR A 59 1.52 -7.92 18.85
C THR A 59 0.37 -7.08 18.29
N LEU A 60 -0.60 -7.73 17.64
CA LEU A 60 -1.73 -7.06 17.00
C LEU A 60 -2.53 -6.18 17.96
N TRP A 61 -2.67 -6.58 19.22
CA TRP A 61 -3.36 -5.76 20.22
C TRP A 61 -2.66 -4.41 20.40
N TRP A 62 -1.33 -4.37 20.42
CA TRP A 62 -0.56 -3.16 20.66
C TRP A 62 -0.57 -2.25 19.43
N ILE A 63 -0.30 -2.80 18.25
CA ILE A 63 -0.23 -2.07 16.97
C ILE A 63 -1.53 -1.29 16.71
N ARG A 64 -2.68 -1.90 16.99
CA ARG A 64 -4.00 -1.26 16.80
C ARG A 64 -4.22 0.02 17.63
N TYR A 65 -3.51 0.18 18.76
CA TYR A 65 -3.58 1.39 19.59
C TYR A 65 -2.41 2.36 19.36
N HIS A 66 -1.38 1.93 18.62
CA HIS A 66 -0.14 2.68 18.41
C HIS A 66 0.18 2.79 16.91
N PRO A 67 -0.70 3.43 16.13
CA PRO A 67 -0.50 3.58 14.69
C PRO A 67 0.80 4.36 14.44
N PHE A 68 1.51 3.99 13.37
CA PHE A 68 2.78 4.60 12.99
C PHE A 68 3.92 4.49 14.02
N GLN A 69 3.82 3.60 15.03
CA GLN A 69 4.92 3.40 15.99
C GLN A 69 5.67 2.08 15.79
N ASN A 70 5.21 1.22 14.88
CA ASN A 70 5.87 -0.04 14.55
C ASN A 70 6.44 0.03 13.14
N TYR A 71 7.75 -0.12 12.99
CA TYR A 71 8.43 -0.06 11.70
C TYR A 71 7.99 -1.19 10.76
N ASP A 72 7.74 -2.39 11.28
CA ASP A 72 7.34 -3.57 10.49
C ASP A 72 5.91 -3.40 9.91
N ASP A 73 4.99 -2.82 10.68
CA ASP A 73 3.62 -2.48 10.24
C ASP A 73 3.59 -1.33 9.22
N LEU A 74 4.61 -0.46 9.22
CA LEU A 74 4.71 0.67 8.32
C LEU A 74 5.30 0.33 6.95
N GLN A 75 5.74 -0.91 6.75
CA GLN A 75 6.47 -1.32 5.57
C GLN A 75 5.73 -2.42 4.83
N LEU A 76 5.27 -2.12 3.62
CA LEU A 76 4.69 -3.08 2.69
C LEU A 76 5.75 -3.41 1.64
N LEU A 77 6.66 -4.35 1.96
CA LEU A 77 7.84 -4.64 1.14
C LEU A 77 7.90 -6.07 0.58
N ASP A 78 6.96 -6.94 0.98
CA ASP A 78 6.89 -8.32 0.51
C ASP A 78 6.01 -8.43 -0.75
N GLU A 79 6.65 -8.62 -1.91
CA GLU A 79 5.95 -8.73 -3.19
C GLU A 79 5.01 -9.95 -3.27
N ASP A 80 5.41 -11.09 -2.69
CA ASP A 80 4.62 -12.32 -2.75
C ASP A 80 3.30 -12.13 -1.97
N VAL A 81 3.37 -11.49 -0.80
CA VAL A 81 2.17 -11.13 0.00
C VAL A 81 1.27 -10.17 -0.79
N VAL A 82 1.84 -9.16 -1.44
CA VAL A 82 1.08 -8.18 -2.23
C VAL A 82 0.38 -8.84 -3.41
N VAL A 83 1.05 -9.75 -4.11
CA VAL A 83 0.44 -10.53 -5.19
C VAL A 83 -0.74 -11.33 -4.67
N ASP A 84 -0.58 -12.05 -3.55
CA ASP A 84 -1.66 -12.84 -2.95
C ASP A 84 -2.88 -11.97 -2.56
N GLU A 85 -2.65 -10.81 -1.96
CA GLU A 85 -3.72 -9.86 -1.59
C GLU A 85 -4.44 -9.27 -2.82
N VAL A 86 -3.69 -8.86 -3.84
CA VAL A 86 -4.27 -8.38 -5.11
C VAL A 86 -5.05 -9.48 -5.84
N MET A 87 -4.59 -10.73 -5.76
CA MET A 87 -5.29 -11.86 -6.35
C MET A 87 -6.62 -12.17 -5.65
N ARG A 88 -6.74 -11.92 -4.35
CA ARG A 88 -8.02 -11.97 -3.62
C ARG A 88 -8.98 -10.90 -4.11
N TYR A 89 -8.49 -9.66 -4.28
CA TYR A 89 -9.29 -8.57 -4.85
C TYR A 89 -9.81 -8.93 -6.25
N LYS A 90 -8.93 -9.45 -7.11
CA LYS A 90 -9.29 -9.93 -8.46
C LYS A 90 -10.33 -11.05 -8.42
N ALA A 91 -10.20 -12.01 -7.50
CA ALA A 91 -11.16 -13.11 -7.34
C ALA A 91 -12.58 -12.62 -6.97
N LEU A 92 -12.69 -11.44 -6.35
CA LEU A 92 -13.97 -10.80 -6.00
C LEU A 92 -14.50 -9.85 -7.10
N GLY A 93 -13.93 -9.91 -8.31
CA GLY A 93 -14.34 -9.10 -9.46
C GLY A 93 -13.60 -7.77 -9.59
N GLY A 94 -12.63 -7.51 -8.71
CA GLY A 94 -11.71 -6.39 -8.84
C GLY A 94 -10.96 -6.42 -10.16
N LYS A 95 -10.80 -5.25 -10.80
CA LYS A 95 -10.21 -5.17 -12.14
C LYS A 95 -9.05 -4.17 -12.23
N SER A 96 -9.11 -3.05 -11.52
CA SER A 96 -8.04 -2.05 -11.52
C SER A 96 -7.72 -1.54 -10.11
N ILE A 97 -6.46 -1.21 -9.88
CA ILE A 97 -5.98 -0.56 -8.66
C ILE A 97 -5.20 0.69 -9.09
N VAL A 98 -5.48 1.81 -8.45
CA VAL A 98 -4.65 3.01 -8.57
C VAL A 98 -3.64 2.99 -7.43
N GLU A 99 -2.41 2.62 -7.79
CA GLU A 99 -1.25 2.64 -6.91
C GLU A 99 -0.77 4.11 -6.77
N VAL A 100 -0.79 4.64 -5.55
CA VAL A 100 -0.52 6.06 -5.27
C VAL A 100 0.78 6.29 -4.50
N THR A 101 1.67 5.30 -4.44
CA THR A 101 3.00 5.48 -3.87
C THR A 101 3.81 6.43 -4.75
N VAL A 102 4.32 7.47 -4.11
CA VAL A 102 5.10 8.53 -4.76
C VAL A 102 6.50 8.60 -4.16
N ARG A 103 7.37 9.39 -4.79
CA ARG A 103 8.68 9.71 -4.22
C ARG A 103 8.51 10.28 -2.81
N GLY A 104 9.14 9.65 -1.83
CA GLY A 104 9.02 9.97 -0.41
C GLY A 104 8.37 8.87 0.45
N LEU A 105 7.63 7.93 -0.18
CA LEU A 105 7.06 6.73 0.46
C LEU A 105 7.68 5.44 -0.10
N TYR A 106 8.91 5.56 -0.58
CA TYR A 106 9.68 4.52 -1.26
C TYR A 106 10.57 3.79 -0.23
N PRO A 107 11.06 2.57 -0.55
CA PRO A 107 12.29 2.02 0.02
C PRO A 107 13.56 2.92 -0.03
#